data_AF-A0A660U7R8-F1
#
_entry.id   AF-A0A660U7R8-F1
#
_cell.length_a   1.000
_cell.length_b   1.000
_cell.length_c   1.000
_cell.angle_alpha   90.00
_cell.angle_beta   90.00
_cell.angle_gamma   90.00
#
_symmetry.space_group_name_H-M   'P 1'
#
loop_
_entity.id
_entity.type
_entity.pdbx_description
1 polymer ?
#
loop_
_entity_poly.entity_id
_entity_poly.type
_entity_poly.pdbx_seq_one_letter_code
_entity_poly.pdbx_strand_id
1 'polypeptide(L)'
;MAIVKELFSAYRNSELPDNGGYIICSFFDPNSTYSKYEVTSYNNVKDIYENEEGLTFLADGKKLYVLVEPANYAKKYTEPALRDDAHRIPYRFRELETYISKRQDRIMIGKKPIITYTSFTILKPTGHNFSYIFFNTDDVVDTVQNFFINTIWKDANVPKIDAENVSKIIRKVFEDFIDFTIE
;
A
#
# COMPACT_ATOMS: atom_id res chain seq x y z
N MET A 1 -6.22 -14.71 13.91
CA MET A 1 -4.97 -14.27 13.25
C MET A 1 -5.29 -14.14 11.79
N ALA A 2 -5.25 -12.92 11.25
CA ALA A 2 -5.64 -12.68 9.87
C ALA A 2 -4.77 -13.53 8.94
N ILE A 3 -5.42 -14.11 7.93
CA ILE A 3 -4.74 -14.93 6.94
C ILE A 3 -4.02 -13.98 5.99
N VAL A 4 -2.70 -14.12 5.88
CA VAL A 4 -1.86 -13.35 4.96
C VAL A 4 -1.14 -14.32 4.03
N LYS A 5 -1.27 -14.11 2.72
CA LYS A 5 -0.64 -14.95 1.70
C LYS A 5 0.03 -14.10 0.63
N GLU A 6 1.09 -14.62 0.02
CA GLU A 6 1.66 -13.99 -1.18
C GLU A 6 0.64 -14.06 -2.31
N LEU A 7 0.38 -12.93 -2.95
CA LEU A 7 -0.78 -12.73 -3.82
C LEU A 7 -0.78 -13.69 -5.03
N PHE A 8 0.34 -13.78 -5.74
CA PHE A 8 0.41 -14.55 -6.97
C PHE A 8 0.37 -16.05 -6.70
N SER A 9 0.96 -16.50 -5.59
CA SER A 9 0.88 -17.87 -5.13
C SER A 9 -0.54 -18.23 -4.67
N ALA A 10 -1.22 -17.34 -3.93
CA ALA A 10 -2.61 -17.53 -3.56
C ALA A 10 -3.53 -17.62 -4.79
N TYR A 11 -3.30 -16.78 -5.81
CA TYR A 11 -4.02 -16.86 -7.09
C TYR A 11 -3.81 -18.22 -7.78
N ARG A 12 -2.55 -18.65 -7.97
CA ARG A 12 -2.23 -19.94 -8.61
C ARG A 12 -2.82 -21.14 -7.88
N ASN A 13 -2.97 -21.04 -6.56
CA ASN A 13 -3.55 -22.08 -5.73
C ASN A 13 -5.08 -21.98 -5.58
N SER A 14 -5.74 -21.02 -6.25
CA SER A 14 -7.18 -20.76 -6.14
C SER A 14 -7.64 -20.44 -4.71
N GLU A 15 -6.85 -19.65 -3.99
CA GLU A 15 -7.07 -19.32 -2.58
C GLU A 15 -7.51 -17.87 -2.35
N LEU A 16 -7.69 -17.07 -3.40
CA LEU A 16 -8.14 -15.68 -3.24
C LEU A 16 -9.59 -15.62 -2.74
N PRO A 17 -9.91 -14.72 -1.80
CA PRO A 17 -11.28 -14.56 -1.34
C PRO A 17 -12.13 -13.81 -2.38
N ASP A 18 -13.30 -14.38 -2.69
CA ASP A 18 -14.29 -13.77 -3.59
C ASP A 18 -15.00 -12.55 -2.95
N ASN A 19 -15.18 -12.59 -1.62
CA ASN A 19 -15.88 -11.56 -0.84
C ASN A 19 -14.99 -10.37 -0.45
N GLY A 20 -13.94 -10.13 -1.23
CA GLY A 20 -13.01 -9.04 -1.02
C GLY A 20 -11.87 -9.34 -0.05
N GLY A 21 -10.93 -8.41 -0.01
CA GLY A 21 -9.72 -8.46 0.81
C GLY A 21 -8.86 -7.24 0.54
N TYR A 22 -7.68 -7.21 1.15
CA TYR A 22 -6.76 -6.08 1.05
C TYR A 22 -5.42 -6.55 0.51
N ILE A 23 -5.05 -6.04 -0.66
CA ILE A 23 -3.78 -6.33 -1.30
C ILE A 23 -2.80 -5.24 -0.90
N ILE A 24 -1.66 -5.60 -0.33
CA ILE A 24 -0.58 -4.65 -0.03
C ILE A 24 0.62 -4.96 -0.92
N CYS A 25 0.98 -3.99 -1.76
CA CYS A 25 2.13 -4.02 -2.63
C CYS A 25 3.20 -3.05 -2.14
N SER A 26 4.47 -3.39 -2.35
CA SER A 26 5.59 -2.49 -2.12
C SER A 26 6.37 -2.19 -3.40
N PHE A 27 6.96 -1.00 -3.43
CA PHE A 27 7.83 -0.53 -4.51
C PHE A 27 9.02 0.19 -3.88
N PHE A 28 10.16 -0.48 -3.81
CA PHE A 28 11.40 0.02 -3.23
C PHE A 28 12.32 0.56 -4.33
N ASP A 29 12.88 1.75 -4.09
CA ASP A 29 13.98 2.24 -4.90
C ASP A 29 15.26 1.46 -4.56
N PRO A 30 16.01 0.94 -5.55
CA PRO A 30 17.17 0.09 -5.30
C PRO A 30 18.37 0.86 -4.72
N ASN A 31 18.37 2.20 -4.80
CA ASN A 31 19.53 3.04 -4.47
C ASN A 31 19.28 3.96 -3.27
N SER A 32 18.09 3.92 -2.66
CA SER A 32 17.70 4.79 -1.56
C SER A 32 16.63 4.14 -0.68
N THR A 33 16.26 4.79 0.41
CA THR A 33 15.13 4.34 1.26
C THR A 33 13.78 4.80 0.71
N TYR A 34 13.73 5.37 -0.50
CA TYR A 34 12.47 5.77 -1.11
C TYR A 34 11.60 4.53 -1.34
N SER A 35 10.44 4.49 -0.70
CA SER A 35 9.59 3.30 -0.67
C SER A 35 8.14 3.70 -0.82
N LYS A 36 7.39 3.05 -1.71
CA LYS A 36 5.95 3.21 -1.83
C LYS A 36 5.25 1.93 -1.40
N TYR A 37 4.12 2.08 -0.73
CA TYR A 37 3.19 1.01 -0.49
C TYR A 37 1.84 1.38 -1.09
N GLU A 38 1.22 0.43 -1.77
CA GLU A 38 -0.14 0.55 -2.28
C GLU A 38 -1.01 -0.49 -1.56
N VAL A 39 -2.08 -0.03 -0.91
CA VAL A 39 -3.11 -0.88 -0.32
C VAL A 39 -4.33 -0.81 -1.21
N THR A 40 -4.71 -1.93 -1.82
CA THR A 40 -5.87 -2.03 -2.70
C THR A 40 -6.92 -2.93 -2.06
N SER A 41 -8.09 -2.38 -1.75
CA SER A 41 -9.27 -3.19 -1.47
C SER A 41 -10.02 -3.48 -2.76
N TYR A 42 -10.67 -4.62 -2.83
CA TYR A 42 -11.53 -4.98 -3.93
C TYR A 42 -12.82 -5.60 -3.44
N ASN A 43 -13.90 -5.44 -4.21
CA ASN A 43 -15.19 -6.05 -3.95
C ASN A 43 -15.91 -6.31 -5.28
N ASN A 44 -16.96 -7.14 -5.26
CA ASN A 44 -17.77 -7.47 -6.44
C ASN A 44 -16.93 -7.99 -7.62
N VAL A 45 -15.98 -8.89 -7.33
CA VAL A 45 -15.08 -9.45 -8.35
C VAL A 45 -15.89 -10.21 -9.38
N LYS A 46 -15.76 -9.79 -10.65
CA LYS A 46 -16.33 -10.52 -11.79
C LYS A 46 -15.38 -11.57 -12.32
N ASP A 47 -14.09 -11.23 -12.36
CA ASP A 47 -13.04 -12.10 -12.85
C ASP A 47 -11.66 -11.67 -12.31
N ILE A 48 -10.73 -12.61 -12.25
CA ILE A 48 -9.32 -12.38 -11.94
C ILE A 48 -8.50 -13.21 -12.91
N TYR A 49 -7.61 -12.56 -13.66
CA TYR A 49 -6.74 -13.26 -14.61
C TYR A 49 -5.32 -12.68 -14.62
N GLU A 50 -4.35 -13.56 -14.81
CA GLU A 50 -2.95 -13.19 -14.96
C GLU A 50 -2.65 -12.77 -16.42
N ASN A 51 -1.87 -11.71 -16.59
CA ASN A 51 -1.35 -11.25 -17.88
C ASN A 51 0.18 -11.07 -17.82
N GLU A 52 0.76 -10.48 -18.86
CA GLU A 52 2.21 -10.25 -18.94
C GLU A 52 2.73 -9.36 -17.80
N GLU A 53 1.96 -8.32 -17.42
CA GLU A 53 2.35 -7.32 -16.43
C GLU A 53 2.07 -7.76 -14.99
N GLY A 54 1.01 -8.52 -14.76
CA GLY A 54 0.43 -8.66 -13.43
C GLY A 54 -0.83 -9.50 -13.33
N LEU A 55 -1.54 -9.31 -12.23
CA LEU A 55 -2.84 -9.91 -11.96
C LEU A 55 -3.91 -8.84 -12.12
N THR A 56 -4.80 -9.02 -13.10
CA THR A 56 -5.90 -8.09 -13.36
C THR A 56 -7.15 -8.54 -12.64
N PHE A 57 -7.76 -7.62 -11.90
CA PHE A 57 -9.05 -7.79 -11.25
C PHE A 57 -10.09 -7.01 -12.05
N LEU A 58 -11.13 -7.69 -12.52
CA LEU A 58 -12.34 -7.04 -13.02
C LEU A 58 -13.28 -6.78 -11.85
N ALA A 59 -12.95 -5.73 -11.10
CA ALA A 59 -13.61 -5.37 -9.86
C ALA A 59 -13.51 -3.86 -9.62
N ASP A 60 -14.44 -3.33 -8.85
CA ASP A 60 -14.27 -2.01 -8.27
C ASP A 60 -13.33 -2.11 -7.06
N GLY A 61 -12.50 -1.09 -6.88
CA GLY A 61 -11.49 -1.08 -5.84
C GLY A 61 -11.24 0.30 -5.28
N LYS A 62 -10.61 0.32 -4.11
CA LYS A 62 -10.14 1.54 -3.46
C LYS A 62 -8.65 1.38 -3.20
N LYS A 63 -7.88 2.44 -3.45
CA LYS A 63 -6.43 2.44 -3.26
C LYS A 63 -6.02 3.48 -2.25
N LEU A 64 -5.21 3.06 -1.28
CA LEU A 64 -4.53 3.92 -0.32
C LEU A 64 -3.03 3.82 -0.57
N TYR A 65 -2.31 4.94 -0.43
CA TYR A 65 -0.86 4.97 -0.64
C TYR A 65 -0.14 5.44 0.61
N VAL A 66 0.98 4.80 0.90
CA VAL A 66 1.98 5.22 1.89
C VAL A 66 3.30 5.41 1.17
N LEU A 67 4.01 6.50 1.48
CA LEU A 67 5.27 6.85 0.85
C LEU A 67 6.30 7.20 1.93
N VAL A 68 7.48 6.57 1.85
CA VAL A 68 8.68 6.93 2.61
C VAL A 68 9.61 7.66 1.67
N GLU A 69 9.94 8.91 1.99
CA GLU A 69 10.84 9.77 1.23
C GLU A 69 12.07 10.10 2.08
N PRO A 70 13.31 9.79 1.63
CA PRO A 70 14.51 10.14 2.37
C PRO A 70 14.74 11.66 2.39
N ALA A 71 15.39 12.14 3.44
CA ALA A 71 15.69 13.57 3.63
C ALA A 71 16.44 14.25 2.45
N ASN A 72 17.23 13.45 1.72
CA ASN A 72 18.06 13.87 0.59
C ASN A 72 17.36 13.74 -0.77
N TYR A 73 16.07 13.37 -0.83
CA TYR A 73 15.35 13.28 -2.10
C TYR A 73 15.32 14.64 -2.82
N ALA A 74 15.84 14.68 -4.04
CA ALA A 74 16.07 15.92 -4.78
C ALA A 74 14.77 16.70 -5.08
N LYS A 75 13.67 15.99 -5.33
CA LYS A 75 12.36 16.59 -5.69
C LYS A 75 11.39 16.65 -4.50
N LYS A 76 11.88 16.76 -3.27
CA LYS A 76 11.04 16.80 -2.04
C LYS A 76 10.07 17.99 -1.94
N TYR A 77 10.28 19.02 -2.77
CA TYR A 77 9.39 20.18 -2.90
C TYR A 77 8.35 20.01 -4.02
N THR A 78 8.52 19.02 -4.90
CA THR A 78 7.57 18.70 -5.96
C THR A 78 6.44 17.87 -5.39
N GLU A 79 5.21 18.30 -5.70
CA GLU A 79 3.98 17.57 -5.37
C GLU A 79 4.08 16.10 -5.78
N PRO A 80 3.72 15.13 -4.91
CA PRO A 80 3.90 13.71 -5.22
C PRO A 80 3.17 13.26 -6.49
N ALA A 81 1.99 13.83 -6.77
CA ALA A 81 1.24 13.58 -8.00
C ALA A 81 1.91 14.06 -9.30
N LEU A 82 2.91 14.95 -9.21
CA LEU A 82 3.61 15.54 -10.36
C LEU A 82 5.04 15.00 -10.54
N ARG A 83 5.42 13.97 -9.78
CA ARG A 83 6.74 13.34 -9.88
C ARG A 83 6.78 12.36 -11.06
N ASP A 84 7.98 11.88 -11.35
CA ASP A 84 8.17 10.80 -12.32
C ASP A 84 7.57 9.48 -11.82
N ASP A 85 7.36 8.54 -12.74
CA ASP A 85 6.63 7.30 -12.54
C ASP A 85 7.16 6.45 -11.38
N ALA A 86 8.47 6.45 -11.17
CA ALA A 86 9.11 5.72 -10.08
C ALA A 86 8.74 6.32 -8.71
N HIS A 87 8.55 7.63 -8.63
CA HIS A 87 8.37 8.34 -7.36
C HIS A 87 6.94 8.84 -7.11
N ARG A 88 6.08 8.88 -8.13
CA ARG A 88 4.73 9.44 -7.97
C ARG A 88 3.80 8.57 -7.12
N ILE A 89 2.90 9.25 -6.41
CA ILE A 89 1.67 8.72 -5.82
C ILE A 89 0.53 9.70 -6.15
N PRO A 90 -0.74 9.26 -6.26
CA PRO A 90 -1.85 10.09 -6.75
C PRO A 90 -2.40 11.05 -5.69
N TYR A 91 -1.52 11.73 -4.94
CA TYR A 91 -1.89 12.68 -3.89
C TYR A 91 -1.06 13.96 -3.99
N ARG A 92 -1.70 15.08 -3.63
CA ARG A 92 -1.02 16.34 -3.30
C ARG A 92 -0.65 16.38 -1.82
N PHE A 93 0.29 17.24 -1.43
CA PHE A 93 0.69 17.40 -0.03
C PHE A 93 -0.48 17.66 0.93
N ARG A 94 -1.47 18.45 0.51
CA ARG A 94 -2.67 18.74 1.32
C ARG A 94 -3.54 17.50 1.60
N GLU A 95 -3.46 16.50 0.73
CA GLU A 95 -4.22 15.24 0.78
C GLU A 95 -3.48 14.16 1.58
N LEU A 96 -2.31 14.48 2.15
CA LEU A 96 -1.44 13.56 2.86
C LEU A 96 -1.33 13.93 4.35
N GLU A 97 -1.44 12.94 5.22
CA GLU A 97 -0.88 13.03 6.57
C GLU A 97 0.64 12.85 6.47
N THR A 98 1.40 13.67 7.20
CA THR A 98 2.87 13.65 7.12
C THR A 98 3.47 13.44 8.50
N TYR A 99 4.39 12.49 8.59
CA TYR A 99 5.25 12.24 9.74
C TYR A 99 6.72 12.46 9.34
N ILE A 100 7.51 13.09 10.20
CA ILE A 100 8.94 13.29 9.99
C ILE A 100 9.71 12.44 11.00
N SER A 101 10.52 11.51 10.51
CA SER A 101 11.35 10.65 11.35
C SER A 101 12.48 11.44 12.02
N LYS A 102 13.15 10.83 13.02
CA LYS A 102 14.36 11.44 13.61
C LYS A 102 15.47 11.66 12.58
N ARG A 103 15.51 10.83 11.53
CA ARG A 103 16.46 10.93 10.40
C ARG A 103 16.02 11.94 9.33
N GLN A 104 14.93 12.66 9.57
CA GLN A 104 14.32 13.61 8.64
C GLN A 104 13.74 12.94 7.38
N ASP A 105 13.49 11.63 7.43
CA ASP A 105 12.71 10.96 6.39
C ASP A 105 11.26 11.42 6.53
N ARG A 106 10.65 11.77 5.39
CA ARG A 106 9.26 12.20 5.33
C ARG A 106 8.40 10.99 4.97
N ILE A 107 7.46 10.67 5.84
CA ILE A 107 6.54 9.56 5.64
C ILE A 107 5.15 10.14 5.43
N MET A 108 4.57 9.87 4.27
CA MET A 108 3.32 10.46 3.81
C MET A 108 2.26 9.37 3.64
N ILE A 109 1.06 9.60 4.16
CA ILE A 109 -0.06 8.67 4.13
C ILE A 109 -1.27 9.37 3.49
N GLY A 110 -1.90 8.76 2.48
CA GLY A 110 -3.14 9.27 1.89
C GLY A 110 -4.24 9.46 2.92
N LYS A 111 -4.92 10.61 2.94
CA LYS A 111 -6.04 10.85 3.88
C LYS A 111 -7.33 10.14 3.47
N LYS A 112 -7.53 9.97 2.17
CA LYS A 112 -8.74 9.38 1.58
C LYS A 112 -8.34 8.43 0.46
N PRO A 113 -9.07 7.32 0.25
CA PRO A 113 -8.80 6.42 -0.86
C PRO A 113 -8.98 7.08 -2.22
N ILE A 114 -8.24 6.59 -3.20
CA ILE A 114 -8.51 6.78 -4.63
C ILE A 114 -9.38 5.62 -5.11
N ILE A 115 -10.53 5.93 -5.68
CA ILE A 115 -11.47 4.92 -6.21
C ILE A 115 -10.99 4.51 -7.61
N THR A 116 -10.97 3.20 -7.86
CA THR A 116 -10.72 2.62 -9.18
C THR A 116 -11.95 1.83 -9.60
N TYR A 117 -12.51 2.17 -10.75
CA TYR A 117 -13.73 1.54 -11.26
C TYR A 117 -13.40 0.49 -12.30
N THR A 118 -14.28 -0.51 -12.44
CA THR A 118 -14.30 -1.52 -13.51
C THR A 118 -13.16 -2.54 -13.47
N SER A 119 -11.90 -2.09 -13.40
CA SER A 119 -10.75 -2.97 -13.39
C SER A 119 -9.49 -2.31 -12.84
N PHE A 120 -8.61 -3.10 -12.22
CA PHE A 120 -7.26 -2.68 -11.87
C PHE A 120 -6.28 -3.85 -11.97
N THR A 121 -5.00 -3.53 -12.19
CA THR A 121 -3.92 -4.52 -12.27
C THR A 121 -2.97 -4.37 -11.10
N ILE A 122 -2.66 -5.49 -10.44
CA ILE A 122 -1.56 -5.59 -9.48
C ILE A 122 -0.33 -6.10 -10.23
N LEU A 123 0.71 -5.28 -10.32
CA LEU A 123 1.92 -5.62 -11.07
C LEU A 123 2.68 -6.78 -10.43
N LYS A 124 3.33 -7.59 -11.25
CA LYS A 124 4.27 -8.62 -10.77
C LYS A 124 5.39 -7.96 -9.96
N PRO A 125 5.61 -8.38 -8.71
CA PRO A 125 6.71 -7.84 -7.93
C PRO A 125 8.05 -8.20 -8.59
N THR A 126 8.96 -7.22 -8.61
CA THR A 126 10.31 -7.35 -9.15
C THR A 126 11.34 -7.03 -8.06
N GLY A 127 12.49 -7.70 -8.09
CA GLY A 127 13.55 -7.49 -7.11
C GLY A 127 13.07 -7.78 -5.67
N HIS A 128 13.15 -6.77 -4.80
CA HIS A 128 12.73 -6.87 -3.39
C HIS A 128 11.27 -6.44 -3.14
N ASN A 129 10.55 -6.04 -4.19
CA ASN A 129 9.13 -5.71 -4.08
C ASN A 129 8.32 -6.95 -3.72
N PHE A 130 7.17 -6.75 -3.08
CA PHE A 130 6.26 -7.84 -2.74
C PHE A 130 4.81 -7.47 -3.03
N SER A 131 3.94 -8.48 -3.01
CA SER A 131 2.49 -8.32 -3.07
C SER A 131 1.83 -9.38 -2.19
N TYR A 132 1.12 -8.95 -1.15
CA TYR A 132 0.45 -9.85 -0.21
C TYR A 132 -1.05 -9.56 -0.18
N ILE A 133 -1.86 -10.61 -0.07
CA ILE A 133 -3.30 -10.54 0.19
C ILE A 133 -3.56 -10.76 1.68
N PHE A 134 -4.32 -9.85 2.29
CA PHE A 134 -4.84 -9.92 3.64
C PHE A 134 -6.33 -10.21 3.55
N PHE A 135 -6.74 -11.29 4.18
CA PHE A 135 -8.14 -11.73 4.17
C PHE A 135 -8.94 -10.86 5.14
N ASN A 136 -10.22 -10.64 4.80
CA ASN A 136 -11.11 -9.85 5.63
C ASN A 136 -11.54 -10.63 6.88
N THR A 137 -10.77 -10.50 7.96
CA THR A 137 -11.04 -11.09 9.28
C THR A 137 -11.11 -9.98 10.33
N ASP A 138 -11.71 -10.25 11.49
CA ASP A 138 -11.91 -9.25 12.56
C ASP A 138 -10.60 -8.58 13.04
N ASP A 139 -9.47 -9.26 12.88
CA ASP A 139 -8.13 -8.81 13.28
C ASP A 139 -7.26 -8.32 12.11
N VAL A 140 -7.86 -8.04 10.95
CA VAL A 140 -7.15 -7.54 9.78
C VAL A 140 -6.46 -6.20 10.05
N VAL A 141 -7.10 -5.31 10.80
CA VAL A 141 -6.56 -3.98 11.15
C VAL A 141 -5.26 -4.11 11.94
N ASP A 142 -5.25 -4.92 12.99
CA ASP A 142 -4.06 -5.14 13.82
C ASP A 142 -2.96 -5.87 13.02
N THR A 143 -3.35 -6.77 12.12
CA THR A 143 -2.39 -7.49 11.27
C THR A 143 -1.74 -6.54 10.26
N VAL A 144 -2.51 -5.67 9.61
CA VAL A 144 -2.00 -4.63 8.70
C VAL A 144 -1.10 -3.65 9.46
N GLN A 145 -1.48 -3.23 10.67
CA GLN A 145 -0.62 -2.37 11.49
C GLN A 145 0.73 -3.04 11.77
N ASN A 146 0.73 -4.29 12.24
CA ASN A 146 1.96 -5.05 12.52
C ASN A 146 2.80 -5.27 11.25
N PHE A 147 2.14 -5.46 10.11
CA PHE A 147 2.81 -5.55 8.82
C PHE A 147 3.55 -4.25 8.47
N PHE A 148 2.89 -3.09 8.61
CA PHE A 148 3.54 -1.80 8.36
C PHE A 148 4.66 -1.49 9.35
N ILE A 149 4.55 -1.86 10.63
CA ILE A 149 5.66 -1.72 11.59
C ILE A 149 6.89 -2.47 11.07
N ASN A 150 6.71 -3.73 10.70
CA ASN A 150 7.82 -4.58 10.27
C ASN A 150 8.43 -4.09 8.96
N THR A 151 7.61 -3.77 7.97
CA THR A 151 8.11 -3.43 6.62
C THR A 151 8.69 -2.02 6.56
N ILE A 152 8.13 -1.04 7.28
CA ILE A 152 8.70 0.30 7.35
C ILE A 152 10.04 0.28 8.09
N TRP A 153 10.16 -0.53 9.14
CA TRP A 153 11.42 -0.66 9.88
C TRP A 153 12.49 -1.44 9.11
N LYS A 154 12.16 -2.65 8.65
CA LYS A 154 13.15 -3.59 8.11
C LYS A 154 13.44 -3.35 6.63
N ASP A 155 12.41 -3.04 5.84
CA ASP A 155 12.54 -2.94 4.38
C ASP A 155 12.76 -1.48 3.95
N ALA A 156 11.97 -0.53 4.45
CA ALA A 156 12.15 0.90 4.17
C ALA A 156 13.23 1.58 5.05
N ASN A 157 13.85 0.83 5.97
CA ASN A 157 14.98 1.27 6.81
C ASN A 157 14.71 2.54 7.65
N VAL A 158 13.46 2.72 8.10
CA VAL A 158 13.05 3.77 9.04
C VAL A 158 13.33 3.30 10.48
N PRO A 159 13.75 4.18 11.42
CA PRO A 159 13.95 3.77 12.81
C PRO A 159 12.71 3.12 13.43
N LYS A 160 12.91 2.04 14.20
CA LYS A 160 11.80 1.23 14.75
C LYS A 160 10.75 2.06 15.51
N ILE A 161 11.19 3.01 16.34
CA ILE A 161 10.27 3.88 17.10
C ILE A 161 9.41 4.76 16.18
N ASP A 162 9.99 5.21 15.06
CA ASP A 162 9.27 6.01 14.06
C ASP A 162 8.29 5.13 13.28
N ALA A 163 8.69 3.89 12.94
CA ALA A 163 7.80 2.91 12.32
C ALA A 163 6.59 2.56 13.22
N GLU A 164 6.79 2.42 14.53
CA GLU A 164 5.71 2.19 15.51
C GLU A 164 4.75 3.38 15.65
N ASN A 165 5.25 4.62 15.52
CA ASN A 165 4.41 5.81 15.57
C ASN A 165 3.62 6.00 14.28
N VAL A 166 4.28 5.83 13.14
CA VAL A 166 3.67 5.92 11.82
C VAL A 166 2.59 4.85 11.63
N SER A 167 2.81 3.62 12.10
CA SER A 167 1.82 2.56 11.97
C SER A 167 0.51 2.87 12.69
N LYS A 168 0.52 3.66 13.78
CA LYS A 168 -0.70 4.12 14.45
C LYS A 168 -1.49 5.10 13.57
N ILE A 169 -0.79 5.95 12.81
CA ILE A 169 -1.42 6.85 11.84
C ILE A 169 -2.01 6.02 10.69
N ILE A 170 -1.24 5.07 10.15
CA ILE A 170 -1.70 4.17 9.09
C ILE A 170 -2.92 3.36 9.55
N ARG A 171 -2.89 2.84 10.79
CA ARG A 171 -4.02 2.09 11.37
C ARG A 171 -5.30 2.92 11.34
N LYS A 172 -5.25 4.16 11.84
CA LYS A 172 -6.43 5.06 11.84
C LYS A 172 -6.95 5.32 10.43
N VAL A 173 -6.06 5.65 9.50
CA VAL A 173 -6.42 5.86 8.09
C VAL A 173 -6.99 4.58 7.46
N PHE A 174 -6.46 3.42 7.85
CA PHE A 174 -6.92 2.12 7.34
C PHE A 174 -8.30 1.75 7.87
N GLU A 175 -8.60 2.06 9.14
CA GLU A 175 -9.96 1.94 9.70
C GLU A 175 -10.94 2.81 8.89
N ASP A 176 -10.63 4.09 8.66
CA ASP A 176 -11.44 4.98 7.80
C ASP A 176 -11.57 4.46 6.35
N PHE A 177 -10.51 3.82 5.84
CA PHE A 177 -10.47 3.22 4.51
C PHE A 177 -11.40 2.01 4.36
N ILE A 178 -11.51 1.18 5.40
CA ILE A 178 -12.43 0.04 5.44
C ILE A 178 -13.87 0.55 5.36
N ASP A 179 -14.22 1.51 6.22
CA ASP A 179 -15.57 2.07 6.35
C ASP A 179 -15.98 2.94 5.15
N PHE A 180 -15.02 3.37 4.33
CA PHE A 180 -15.28 4.22 3.17
C PHE A 180 -16.20 3.51 2.16
N THR A 181 -17.41 4.02 1.99
CA THR A 181 -18.36 3.56 0.97
C THR A 181 -18.22 4.40 -0.29
N ILE A 182 -18.34 3.74 -1.45
CA ILE A 182 -18.42 4.41 -2.74
C ILE A 182 -19.88 4.88 -2.87
N GLU A 183 -20.10 6.19 -2.76
CA GLU A 183 -21.40 6.82 -3.02
C GLU A 183 -21.79 6.74 -4.51
#